data_AF-X1RI10-F1
#
_entry.id   AF-X1RI10-F1
#
_cell.length_a   1.000
_cell.length_b   1.000
_cell.length_c   1.000
_cell.angle_alpha   90.00
_cell.angle_beta   90.00
_cell.angle_gamma   90.00
#
_symmetry.space_group_name_H-M   'P 1'
#
loop_
_entity.id
_entity.type
_entity.pdbx_description
1 polymer ?
#
loop_
_entity_poly.entity_id
_entity_poly.type
_entity_poly.pdbx_seq_one_letter_code
_entity_poly.pdbx_strand_id
1 'polypeptide(L)' 'KIQERIRQWADKCRQTIAQQHQRLGASCDWSRERFTLDEGPSRAVRTAFVNLYDKGLIYRGERIINWCPRCATARL' A
#
# COMPACT_ATOMS: atom_id res chain seq x y z
N LYS A 1 15.98 9.66 -9.49
CA LYS A 1 15.46 8.31 -9.16
C LYS A 1 13.93 8.36 -9.07
N ILE A 2 13.19 7.49 -9.75
CA ILE A 2 11.71 7.51 -9.79
C ILE A 2 11.08 7.30 -8.41
N GLN A 3 11.64 6.38 -7.61
CA GLN A 3 11.16 6.07 -6.25
C GLN A 3 11.07 7.31 -5.35
N GLU A 4 12.10 8.15 -5.39
CA GLU A 4 12.14 9.39 -4.62
C GLU A 4 11.04 10.37 -5.05
N ARG A 5 10.81 10.50 -6.37
CA ARG A 5 9.72 11.35 -6.90
C ARG A 5 8.34 10.84 -6.46
N ILE A 6 8.14 9.52 -6.45
CA ILE A 6 6.89 8.91 -5.99
C ILE A 6 6.68 9.17 -4.50
N ARG A 7 7.73 9.03 -3.68
CA ARG A 7 7.68 9.29 -2.24
C ARG A 7 7.31 10.74 -1.95
N GLN A 8 8.00 11.70 -2.56
CA GLN A 8 7.71 13.13 -2.42
C GLN A 8 6.28 13.48 -2.84
N TRP A 9 5.81 12.89 -3.95
CA TRP A 9 4.43 13.07 -4.39
C TRP A 9 3.42 12.49 -3.39
N ALA A 10 3.66 11.27 -2.90
CA ALA A 10 2.79 10.61 -1.93
C ALA A 10 2.69 11.40 -0.61
N ASP A 11 3.81 11.93 -0.12
CA ASP A 11 3.85 12.72 1.11
C ASP A 11 3.08 14.04 0.95
N LYS A 12 3.23 14.73 -0.19
CA LYS A 12 2.44 15.94 -0.52
C LYS A 12 0.94 15.65 -0.59
N CYS A 13 0.56 14.57 -1.26
CA CYS A 13 -0.85 14.17 -1.35
C CYS A 13 -1.41 13.81 0.03
N ARG A 14 -0.66 13.06 0.85
CA ARG A 14 -1.06 12.68 2.21
C ARG A 14 -1.33 13.90 3.07
N GLN A 15 -0.41 14.87 3.10
CA GLN A 15 -0.58 16.10 3.86
C GLN A 15 -1.84 16.86 3.41
N THR A 16 -2.08 16.92 2.10
CA THR A 16 -3.27 17.58 1.54
C THR A 16 -4.56 16.87 1.97
N ILE A 17 -4.59 15.54 1.89
CA ILE A 17 -5.74 14.71 2.28
C ILE A 17 -6.02 14.85 3.78
N ALA A 18 -4.99 14.84 4.63
CA ALA A 18 -5.13 15.01 6.07
C ALA A 18 -5.74 16.38 6.43
N GLN A 19 -5.25 17.46 5.80
CA GLN A 19 -5.81 18.80 5.98
C GLN A 19 -7.27 18.89 5.52
N GLN A 20 -7.62 18.24 4.41
CA GLN A 20 -9.01 18.17 3.94
C GLN A 20 -9.92 17.48 4.97
N HIS A 21 -9.49 16.36 5.55
CA HIS A 21 -10.27 15.66 6.57
C HIS A 21 -10.44 16.50 7.85
N GLN A 22 -9.38 17.19 8.29
CA GLN A 22 -9.47 18.08 9.45
C GLN A 22 -10.46 19.23 9.21
N ARG A 23 -10.48 19.81 7.99
CA ARG A 23 -11.44 20.85 7.61
C ARG A 23 -12.89 20.35 7.56
N LEU A 24 -13.09 19.06 7.25
CA LEU A 24 -14.41 18.41 7.29
C LEU A 24 -14.85 18.03 8.72
N GLY A 25 -14.01 18.28 9.73
CA GLY A 25 -14.33 17.96 11.12
C GLY A 25 -14.11 16.50 11.51
N ALA A 26 -13.29 15.75 10.76
CA ALA A 26 -12.98 14.36 11.12
C ALA A 26 -12.20 14.29 12.44
N SER A 27 -12.79 13.66 13.45
CA SER A 27 -12.24 13.51 14.81
C SER A 27 -11.31 12.29 14.96
N CYS A 28 -10.52 11.99 13.92
CA CYS A 28 -9.58 10.88 13.93
C CYS A 28 -8.41 11.12 14.89
N ASP A 29 -7.80 10.04 15.38
CA ASP A 29 -6.54 10.11 16.13
C ASP A 29 -5.36 10.36 15.18
N TRP A 30 -5.13 11.65 14.88
CA TRP A 30 -4.06 12.11 13.99
C TRP A 30 -2.66 11.78 14.51
N SER A 31 -2.49 11.52 15.81
CA SER A 31 -1.19 11.14 16.38
C SER A 31 -0.75 9.74 15.98
N ARG A 32 -1.71 8.90 15.53
CA ARG A 32 -1.50 7.51 15.14
C ARG A 32 -1.70 7.27 13.66
N GLU A 33 -1.62 8.31 12.83
CA GLU A 33 -1.66 8.15 11.38
C GLU A 33 -0.60 7.14 10.91
N ARG A 34 -1.00 6.24 10.02
CA ARG A 34 -0.12 5.23 9.41
C ARG A 34 -0.32 5.20 7.91
N PHE A 35 0.76 4.96 7.18
CA PHE A 35 0.74 4.71 5.75
C PHE A 35 1.15 3.28 5.44
N THR A 36 0.59 2.75 4.37
CA THR A 36 0.76 1.34 3.99
C THR A 36 2.21 0.95 3.70
N LEU A 37 3.05 1.91 3.30
CA LEU A 37 4.49 1.70 3.09
C LEU A 37 5.35 2.08 4.31
N ASP A 38 4.76 2.45 5.45
CA ASP A 38 5.50 2.61 6.70
C ASP A 38 5.98 1.25 7.21
N GLU A 39 6.98 1.26 8.10
CA GLU A 39 7.61 0.04 8.60
C GLU A 39 6.62 -0.93 9.25
N GLY A 40 5.71 -0.42 10.09
CA GLY A 40 4.73 -1.22 10.82
C GLY A 40 3.77 -2.00 9.90
N PRO A 41 2.95 -1.31 9.07
CA PRO A 41 2.08 -1.97 8.09
C PRO A 41 2.84 -2.87 7.12
N SER A 42 4.01 -2.43 6.62
CA SER A 42 4.84 -3.25 5.73
C SER A 42 5.31 -4.56 6.38
N ARG A 43 5.62 -4.53 7.68
CA ARG A 43 5.98 -5.72 8.45
C ARG A 43 4.78 -6.64 8.63
N ALA A 44 3.61 -6.08 8.95
CA ALA A 44 2.37 -6.84 9.11
C ALA A 44 1.99 -7.60 7.84
N VAL A 45 2.10 -6.97 6.66
CA VAL A 45 1.84 -7.63 5.37
C VAL A 45 2.82 -8.77 5.12
N ARG A 46 4.12 -8.58 5.38
CA ARG A 46 5.14 -9.63 5.23
C ARG A 46 4.86 -10.82 6.15
N THR A 47 4.54 -10.56 7.42
CA THR A 47 4.19 -11.60 8.39
C THR A 47 2.94 -12.37 7.94
N ALA A 48 1.89 -11.67 7.50
CA ALA A 48 0.68 -12.31 7.00
C ALA A 48 0.97 -13.19 5.76
N PHE A 49 1.78 -12.70 4.82
CA PHE A 49 2.18 -13.47 3.64
C PHE A 49 2.92 -14.75 4.01
N VAL A 50 3.95 -14.68 4.86
CA VAL A 50 4.72 -15.85 5.31
C VAL A 50 3.82 -16.84 6.04
N ASN A 51 2.98 -16.38 6.96
CA ASN A 51 2.05 -17.26 7.69
C ASN A 51 1.08 -18.01 6.75
N LEU A 52 0.60 -17.36 5.69
CA LEU A 52 -0.29 -17.99 4.71
C LEU A 52 0.47 -18.93 3.77
N TYR A 53 1.72 -18.61 3.43
CA TYR A 53 2.61 -19.49 2.69
C TYR A 53 2.94 -20.76 3.47
N ASP A 54 3.31 -20.64 4.74
CA ASP A 54 3.64 -21.77 5.63
C ASP A 54 2.45 -22.70 5.88
N LYS A 55 1.22 -22.16 5.85
CA LYS A 55 -0.03 -22.93 5.91
C LYS A 55 -0.40 -23.62 4.59
N GLY A 56 0.40 -23.45 3.52
CA GLY A 56 0.12 -23.99 2.19
C GLY A 56 -1.03 -23.29 1.45
N LEU A 57 -1.47 -22.11 1.91
CA LEU A 57 -2.58 -21.36 1.32
C LEU A 57 -2.13 -20.40 0.21
N ILE A 58 -0.84 -20.05 0.17
CA ILE A 58 -0.23 -19.29 -0.91
C ILE A 58 0.72 -20.21 -1.67
N TYR A 59 0.62 -20.19 -3.00
CA TYR A 59 1.50 -20.92 -3.89
C TYR A 59 1.83 -20.09 -5.13
N ARG A 60 2.85 -20.53 -5.88
CA ARG A 60 3.19 -19.97 -7.19
C ARG A 60 2.84 -20.98 -8.28
N GLY A 61 2.15 -20.53 -9.32
CA GLY A 61 1.82 -21.36 -10.48
C GLY A 61 1.59 -20.52 -11.72
N GLU A 62 1.64 -21.15 -12.89
CA GLU A 62 1.38 -20.50 -14.18
C GLU A 62 -0.10 -20.58 -14.53
N ARG A 63 -0.72 -19.43 -14.85
CA ARG A 63 -2.13 -19.33 -15.23
C ARG A 63 -2.28 -18.20 -16.25
N ILE A 64 -3.32 -18.28 -17.09
CA ILE A 64 -3.74 -17.13 -17.91
C ILE A 64 -4.20 -16.03 -16.96
N ILE A 65 -3.69 -14.82 -17.17
CA ILE A 65 -4.01 -13.64 -16.34
C ILE A 65 -4.42 -12.48 -17.23
N ASN A 66 -5.20 -11.56 -16.67
CA ASN A 66 -5.50 -10.28 -17.31
C ASN A 66 -4.24 -9.40 -17.29
N TRP A 67 -3.62 -9.22 -18.45
CA TRP A 67 -2.38 -8.45 -18.60
C TRP A 67 -2.64 -7.03 -19.11
N CYS A 68 -2.06 -6.03 -18.46
CA CYS A 68 -2.12 -4.64 -18.92
C CYS A 68 -0.81 -4.24 -19.63
N PRO A 69 -0.81 -4.01 -20.96
CA PRO A 69 0.41 -3.68 -21.71
C PRO A 69 0.97 -2.30 -21.36
N ARG A 70 0.11 -1.34 -20.97
CA ARG A 70 0.53 0.01 -20.58
C ARG A 70 1.28 0.03 -19.25
N CYS A 71 0.83 -0.76 -18.29
CA CYS A 71 1.40 -0.79 -16.94
C CYS A 71 2.47 -1.88 -16.77
N ALA A 72 2.60 -2.78 -17.74
CA ALA A 72 3.47 -3.95 -17.70
C ALA A 72 3.27 -4.78 -16.41
N THR A 73 2.02 -5.03 -16.04
CA THR A 73 1.66 -5.77 -14.83
C THR A 73 0.32 -6.48 -14.98
N ALA A 74 0.12 -7.52 -14.16
CA ALA A 74 -1.14 -8.23 -14.03
C ALA A 74 -2.22 -7.33 -13.37
N ARG A 75 -3.48 -7.50 -13.77
CA ARG A 75 -4.65 -6.96 -13.05
C ARG A 75 -5.62 -8.09 -12.72
N LEU A 76 -6.42 -7.89 -11.66
CA LEU A 76 -7.57 -8.73 -11.36
C LEU A 76 -8.61 -8.56 -12.47
#